data_AF-A0A511FDC6-F1
#
_entry.id   AF-A0A511FDC6-F1
#
_cell.length_a   1.000
_cell.length_b   1.000
_cell.length_c   1.000
_cell.angle_alpha   90.00
_cell.angle_beta   90.00
_cell.angle_gamma   90.00
#
_symmetry.space_group_name_H-M   'P 1'
#
loop_
_entity.id
_entity.type
_entity.pdbx_description
1 polymer ?
#
loop_
_entity_poly.entity_id
_entity_poly.type
_entity_poly.pdbx_seq_one_letter_code
_entity_poly.pdbx_strand_id
1 'polypeptide(L)' 'MDDTDEKPLSPDEQRAIRSLRALAKRWPRTLTLASKGGELVVLRTRDPRFDSDRTLERHQAITTEVRGIPNTGGDW' A
#
# COMPACT_ATOMS: atom_id res chain seq x y z
N MET A 1 5.94 22.64 24.25
CA MET A 1 5.19 22.81 22.99
C MET A 1 6.12 22.29 21.93
N ASP A 2 5.80 21.12 21.40
CA ASP A 2 6.61 20.44 20.40
C ASP A 2 6.26 21.07 19.05
N ASP A 3 7.03 22.08 18.64
CA ASP A 3 7.01 22.59 17.27
C ASP A 3 7.58 21.47 16.40
N THR A 4 6.69 20.62 15.89
CA THR A 4 7.04 19.71 14.80
C THR A 4 7.26 20.60 13.58
N ASP A 5 8.52 20.98 13.38
CA ASP A 5 9.05 21.69 12.23
C ASP A 5 8.96 20.76 11.01
N GLU A 6 7.73 20.42 10.61
CA GLU A 6 7.44 19.64 9.42
C GLU A 6 7.86 20.49 8.23
N LYS A 7 9.06 20.20 7.72
CA LYS A 7 9.55 20.80 6.49
C LYS A 7 8.46 20.68 5.41
N PRO A 8 8.11 21.79 4.74
CA PRO A 8 7.08 21.75 3.71
C PRO A 8 7.51 20.79 2.59
N LEU A 9 6.56 19.96 2.15
CA LEU A 9 6.79 19.01 1.07
C LEU A 9 7.24 19.73 -0.21
N SER A 10 8.21 19.15 -0.89
CA SER A 10 8.64 19.57 -2.22
C SER A 10 7.50 19.47 -3.25
N PRO A 11 7.57 20.23 -4.36
CA PRO A 11 6.55 20.16 -5.41
C PRO A 11 6.31 18.75 -5.97
N ASP A 12 7.36 17.93 -6.05
CA ASP A 12 7.27 16.56 -6.57
C ASP A 12 6.61 15.61 -5.58
N GLU A 13 6.92 15.71 -4.28
CA GLU A 13 6.23 14.97 -3.22
C GLU A 13 4.74 15.31 -3.19
N GLN A 14 4.39 16.60 -3.29
CA GLN A 14 3.00 17.02 -3.37
C GLN A 14 2.30 16.47 -4.62
N ARG A 15 2.98 16.42 -5.77
CA ARG A 15 2.43 15.84 -7.01
C ARG A 15 2.20 14.34 -6.87
N ALA A 16 3.13 13.61 -6.24
CA ALA A 16 2.98 12.19 -5.96
C ALA A 16 1.76 11.93 -5.06
N ILE A 17 1.61 12.67 -3.96
CA ILE A 17 0.46 12.55 -3.04
C ILE A 17 -0.86 12.86 -3.76
N ARG A 18 -0.92 13.92 -4.57
CA ARG A 18 -2.12 14.24 -5.36
C ARG A 18 -2.49 13.10 -6.32
N SER A 19 -1.50 12.47 -6.93
CA SER A 19 -1.71 11.34 -7.84
C SER A 19 -2.24 10.12 -7.10
N LEU A 20 -1.70 9.80 -5.92
CA LEU A 20 -2.21 8.73 -5.06
C LEU A 20 -3.65 8.99 -4.61
N ARG A 21 -3.99 10.22 -4.22
CA ARG A 21 -5.37 10.60 -3.89
C ARG A 21 -6.31 10.45 -5.08
N ALA A 22 -5.87 10.81 -6.28
CA ALA A 22 -6.66 10.64 -7.49
C ALA A 22 -6.83 9.16 -7.87
N LEU A 23 -5.82 8.34 -7.61
CA LEU A 23 -5.87 6.89 -7.79
C LEU A 23 -6.86 6.24 -6.81
N ALA A 24 -6.84 6.66 -5.54
CA ALA A 24 -7.75 6.14 -4.51
C ALA A 24 -9.24 6.28 -4.91
N LYS A 25 -9.61 7.38 -5.57
CA LYS A 25 -11.00 7.62 -6.04
C LYS A 25 -11.48 6.62 -7.09
N ARG A 26 -10.58 6.00 -7.84
CA ARG A 26 -10.88 5.05 -8.92
C ARG A 26 -10.40 3.63 -8.60
N TRP A 27 -9.94 3.39 -7.37
CA TRP A 27 -9.37 2.10 -6.99
C TRP A 27 -10.43 1.01 -7.06
N PRO A 28 -10.21 -0.10 -7.79
CA PRO A 28 -11.18 -1.18 -7.87
C PRO A 28 -11.44 -1.78 -6.49
N ARG A 29 -12.71 -1.89 -6.09
CA ARG A 29 -13.10 -2.47 -4.79
C ARG A 29 -12.69 -3.94 -4.64
N THR A 30 -12.44 -4.62 -5.75
CA THR A 30 -11.94 -5.99 -5.82
C THR A 30 -10.45 -6.11 -5.52
N LEU A 31 -9.73 -4.99 -5.34
CA LEU A 31 -8.31 -4.98 -5.02
C LEU A 31 -8.05 -4.33 -3.66
N THR A 32 -7.06 -4.85 -2.94
CA THR A 32 -6.52 -4.32 -1.70
C THR A 32 -5.05 -3.97 -1.93
N LEU A 33 -4.66 -2.76 -1.56
CA LEU A 33 -3.26 -2.35 -1.46
C LEU A 33 -2.79 -2.64 -0.03
N ALA A 34 -1.67 -3.35 0.11
CA ALA A 34 -1.11 -3.73 1.40
C ALA A 34 0.40 -3.50 1.42
N SER A 35 0.95 -3.54 2.63
CA SER A 35 2.39 -3.47 2.88
C SER A 35 2.93 -4.87 3.19
N LYS A 36 4.09 -5.20 2.64
CA LYS A 36 4.83 -6.44 2.95
C LYS A 36 6.32 -6.22 2.78
N GLY A 37 7.08 -6.38 3.87
CA GLY A 37 8.55 -6.48 3.82
C GLY A 37 9.26 -5.29 3.16
N GLY A 38 8.73 -4.08 3.33
CA GLY A 38 9.30 -2.87 2.72
C GLY A 38 8.74 -2.51 1.33
N GLU A 39 7.86 -3.36 0.77
CA GLU A 39 7.25 -3.17 -0.55
C GLU A 39 5.73 -3.06 -0.48
N LEU A 40 5.15 -2.37 -1.47
CA LEU A 40 3.71 -2.26 -1.63
C LEU A 40 3.25 -3.43 -2.50
N VAL A 41 2.19 -4.11 -2.08
CA VAL A 41 1.65 -5.27 -2.79
C VAL A 41 0.16 -5.09 -3.03
N VAL A 42 -0.32 -5.59 -4.16
CA VAL A 42 -1.74 -5.59 -4.53
C VAL A 42 -2.26 -7.01 -4.53
N LEU A 43 -3.40 -7.22 -3.87
CA LEU A 43 -4.08 -8.52 -3.74
C LEU A 43 -5.58 -8.38 -4.01
N ARG A 44 -6.27 -9.48 -4.29
CA ARG A 44 -7.73 -9.46 -4.45
C ARG A 44 -8.43 -9.36 -3.10
N THR A 45 -9.37 -8.43 -2.99
CA THR A 45 -10.22 -8.27 -1.81
C THR A 45 -11.06 -9.52 -1.59
N ARG A 46 -11.08 -10.05 -0.36
CA ARG A 46 -11.78 -11.31 -0.01
C ARG A 46 -11.39 -12.47 -0.92
N ASP A 47 -10.10 -12.55 -1.26
CA ASP A 47 -9.62 -13.74 -1.95
C ASP A 47 -9.93 -14.96 -1.06
N PRO A 48 -10.74 -15.93 -1.52
CA PRO A 48 -11.14 -17.08 -0.69
C PRO A 48 -9.94 -17.91 -0.23
N ARG A 49 -8.78 -17.73 -0.88
CA ARG A 49 -7.49 -18.27 -0.46
C ARG A 49 -7.02 -17.74 0.90
N PHE A 50 -7.56 -16.63 1.40
CA PHE A 50 -7.31 -16.11 2.75
C PHE A 50 -8.24 -16.71 3.81
N ASP A 51 -9.42 -17.20 3.40
CA ASP A 51 -10.44 -17.77 4.30
C ASP A 51 -10.29 -19.29 4.45
N SER A 52 -9.46 -19.94 3.62
CA SER A 52 -9.16 -21.36 3.75
C SER A 52 -8.20 -21.60 4.91
N ASP A 53 -8.72 -22.24 5.96
CA ASP A 53 -7.91 -22.85 7.02
C ASP A 53 -6.83 -23.73 6.39
N ARG A 54 -5.59 -23.23 6.47
CA ARG A 54 -4.29 -23.89 6.24
C ARG A 54 -3.75 -23.84 4.81
N THR A 55 -2.47 -23.42 4.77
CA THR A 55 -1.39 -23.59 3.77
C THR A 55 -1.20 -22.65 2.57
N LEU A 56 -1.99 -21.59 2.37
CA LEU A 56 -1.56 -20.53 1.47
C LEU A 56 -0.83 -19.43 2.23
N GLU A 57 0.49 -19.40 2.09
CA GLU A 57 1.30 -18.30 2.55
C GLU A 57 0.78 -17.01 1.89
N ARG A 58 0.49 -15.95 2.67
CA ARG A 58 -0.15 -14.71 2.21
C ARG A 58 0.50 -14.09 0.96
N HIS A 59 1.77 -14.40 0.70
CA HIS A 59 2.48 -13.96 -0.50
C HIS A 59 1.95 -14.55 -1.82
N GLN A 60 1.29 -15.71 -1.79
CA GLN A 60 0.75 -16.38 -2.99
C GLN A 60 -0.55 -15.73 -3.51
N ALA A 61 -1.18 -14.87 -2.70
CA ALA A 61 -2.33 -14.07 -3.08
C ALA A 61 -1.96 -12.70 -3.68
N ILE A 62 -0.67 -12.35 -3.68
CA ILE A 62 -0.16 -11.14 -4.31
C ILE A 62 -0.36 -11.25 -5.82
N THR A 63 -1.11 -10.31 -6.37
CA THR A 63 -1.32 -10.18 -7.81
C THR A 63 -0.20 -9.38 -8.46
N THR A 64 0.36 -8.40 -7.73
CA THR A 64 1.44 -7.53 -8.23
C THR A 64 2.22 -6.90 -7.07
N GLU A 65 3.54 -6.75 -7.24
CA GLU A 65 4.41 -5.92 -6.41
C GLU A 65 4.58 -4.54 -7.04
N VAL A 66 4.39 -3.48 -6.25
CA VAL A 66 4.65 -2.10 -6.65
C VAL A 66 6.02 -1.71 -6.10
N ARG A 67 7.00 -1.67 -7.01
CA ARG A 67 8.40 -1.34 -6.69
C ARG A 67 8.66 0.16 -6.80
N GLY A 68 9.71 0.62 -6.13
CA GLY A 68 10.17 2.02 -6.21
C GLY A 68 9.39 3.01 -5.34
N ILE A 69 8.40 2.54 -4.57
CA ILE A 69 7.76 3.32 -3.51
C ILE A 69 8.18 2.69 -2.17
N PRO A 70 9.10 3.34 -1.41
CA PRO A 70 9.44 2.87 -0.08
C PRO A 70 8.19 2.86 0.82
N ASN A 71 8.03 1.80 1.61
CA ASN A 71 7.05 1.80 2.68
C ASN A 71 7.59 1.01 3.88
N THR A 72 7.08 1.28 5.07
CA THR A 72 7.69 0.82 6.33
C THR A 72 7.16 -0.51 6.85
N GLY A 73 6.39 -1.29 6.09
CA GLY A 73 5.93 -2.60 6.59
C GLY A 73 4.77 -2.53 7.60
N GLY A 74 4.56 -1.38 8.25
CA GLY A 74 3.64 -1.23 9.37
C GLY A 74 4.29 -1.28 10.77
N ASP A 75 5.62 -1.24 10.88
CA ASP A 75 6.32 -1.23 12.18
C ASP A 75 6.66 0.19 12.69
N TRP A 76 5.74 1.15 12.48
CA TRP A 76 5.78 2.49 13.07
C TRP A 76 4.54 2.73 13.92
#